data_AF-A0A9C7QHR5-F1
#
_entry.id   AF-A0A9C7QHR5-F1
#
_cell.length_a   1.000
_cell.length_b   1.000
_cell.length_c   1.000
_cell.angle_alpha   90.00
_cell.angle_beta   90.00
_cell.angle_gamma   90.00
#
_symmetry.space_group_name_H-M   'P 1'
#
loop_
_entity.id
_entity.type
_entity.pdbx_description
1 polymer ?
#
loop_
_entity_poly.entity_id
_entity_poly.type
_entity_poly.pdbx_seq_one_letter_code
_entity_poly.pdbx_strand_id
1 'polypeptide(L)'
;MSSYIPTIGLETHAELSTNSKVFCTCSAEFGGTPNSRCCPVCSGLPGTLPVLNRKAVEYIIKAGYVMNCDISRFTKWDRKNYFYPDLPKAYQISQMPRPVCLSGNVKINVGGKEKDIRINRIHLEEDAGKLVHDEVNRISLADYNRCGVPLIEIVTE
;
A
#
# COMPACT_ATOMS: atom_id res chain seq x y z
N MET A 1 29.90 26.62 4.70
CA MET A 1 29.08 25.39 4.83
C MET A 1 27.98 25.68 5.83
N SER A 2 26.76 25.20 5.58
CA SER A 2 25.66 25.25 6.57
C SER A 2 26.08 24.54 7.85
N SER A 3 25.70 25.05 9.02
CA SER A 3 25.91 24.41 10.33
C SER A 3 24.99 23.20 10.57
N TYR A 4 24.04 22.96 9.66
CA TYR A 4 23.04 21.90 9.77
C TYR A 4 23.19 20.90 8.63
N ILE A 5 22.98 19.62 8.95
CA ILE A 5 22.95 18.52 7.99
C ILE A 5 21.52 17.97 7.94
N PRO A 6 20.77 18.18 6.83
CA PRO A 6 19.44 17.61 6.69
C PRO A 6 19.52 16.09 6.53
N THR A 7 18.70 15.38 7.29
CA THR A 7 18.50 13.93 7.19
C THR A 7 17.05 13.71 6.77
N ILE A 8 16.84 13.01 5.65
CA ILE A 8 15.52 12.86 5.00
C ILE A 8 15.30 11.37 4.74
N GLY A 9 14.20 10.84 5.29
CA GLY A 9 13.65 9.53 4.94
C GLY A 9 12.32 9.69 4.20
N LEU A 10 12.01 8.75 3.31
CA LEU A 10 10.79 8.75 2.50
C LEU A 10 10.01 7.46 2.73
N GLU A 11 8.70 7.61 2.83
CA GLU A 11 7.71 6.54 2.82
C GLU A 11 6.86 6.71 1.56
N THR A 12 6.92 5.74 0.66
CA THR A 12 6.24 5.82 -0.64
C THR A 12 5.25 4.67 -0.75
N HIS A 13 3.98 5.01 -0.96
CA HIS A 13 2.95 4.03 -1.32
C HIS A 13 2.77 4.00 -2.83
N ALA A 14 2.84 2.81 -3.42
CA ALA A 14 2.63 2.60 -4.85
C ALA A 14 1.48 1.61 -5.10
N GLU A 15 0.47 2.06 -5.84
CA GLU A 15 -0.63 1.21 -6.32
C GLU A 15 -0.12 0.22 -7.38
N LEU A 16 -0.42 -1.06 -7.16
CA LEU A 16 -0.07 -2.13 -8.09
C LEU A 16 -1.11 -2.25 -9.19
N SER A 17 -0.67 -2.15 -10.45
CA SER A 17 -1.51 -2.24 -11.67
C SER A 17 -2.04 -3.66 -11.94
N THR A 18 -2.90 -4.13 -11.04
CA THR A 18 -3.56 -5.43 -11.07
C THR A 18 -5.01 -5.29 -11.53
N ASN A 19 -5.60 -6.35 -12.06
CA ASN A 19 -6.99 -6.31 -12.52
C ASN A 19 -7.99 -6.36 -11.35
N SER A 20 -7.62 -7.05 -10.26
CA SER A 20 -8.46 -7.25 -9.09
C SER A 20 -7.80 -6.77 -7.81
N LYS A 21 -8.61 -6.47 -6.81
CA LYS A 21 -8.18 -6.08 -5.46
C LYS A 21 -7.28 -7.13 -4.78
N VAL A 22 -6.61 -6.75 -3.69
CA VAL A 22 -5.61 -7.60 -3.02
C VAL A 22 -6.24 -8.78 -2.27
N PHE A 23 -7.46 -8.61 -1.76
CA PHE A 23 -8.13 -9.61 -0.92
C PHE A 23 -9.51 -10.07 -1.43
N CYS A 24 -9.93 -9.63 -2.61
CA CYS A 24 -11.18 -10.04 -3.24
C CYS A 24 -11.11 -9.93 -4.77
N THR A 25 -12.18 -10.32 -5.47
CA THR A 25 -12.24 -10.36 -6.94
C THR A 25 -12.78 -9.09 -7.59
N CYS A 26 -13.11 -8.04 -6.82
CA CYS A 26 -13.55 -6.76 -7.39
C CYS A 26 -12.46 -6.13 -8.25
N SER A 27 -12.87 -5.36 -9.25
CA SER A 27 -11.97 -4.56 -10.08
C SER A 27 -11.13 -3.59 -9.23
N ALA A 28 -9.84 -3.47 -9.54
CA ALA A 28 -8.93 -2.47 -8.99
C ALA A 28 -8.73 -1.25 -9.93
N GLU A 29 -9.56 -1.13 -10.97
CA GLU A 29 -9.52 -0.02 -11.92
C GLU A 29 -9.82 1.32 -11.23
N PHE A 30 -9.21 2.40 -11.71
CA PHE A 30 -9.43 3.76 -11.25
C PHE A 30 -10.81 4.32 -11.69
N GLY A 31 -11.41 5.20 -10.89
CA GLY A 31 -12.70 5.84 -11.18
C GLY A 31 -13.91 4.94 -10.94
N GLY A 32 -14.97 5.13 -11.73
CA GLY A 32 -16.27 4.48 -11.56
C GLY A 32 -17.27 5.33 -10.76
N THR A 33 -18.54 4.91 -10.73
CA THR A 33 -19.53 5.55 -9.86
C THR A 33 -19.28 5.17 -8.40
N PRO A 34 -19.55 6.04 -7.41
CA PRO A 34 -19.26 5.75 -6.01
C PRO A 34 -19.83 4.40 -5.56
N ASN A 35 -19.02 3.61 -4.87
CA ASN A 35 -19.37 2.28 -4.33
C ASN A 35 -19.83 1.23 -5.37
N SER A 36 -19.49 1.37 -6.66
CA SER A 36 -19.83 0.40 -7.70
C SER A 36 -18.88 -0.79 -7.83
N ARG A 37 -17.65 -0.67 -7.33
CA ARG A 37 -16.58 -1.70 -7.38
C ARG A 37 -16.36 -2.32 -5.99
N CYS A 38 -17.45 -2.64 -5.33
CA CYS A 38 -17.49 -3.10 -3.94
C CYS A 38 -18.08 -4.52 -3.82
N CYS A 39 -17.65 -5.23 -2.78
CA CYS A 39 -18.21 -6.52 -2.38
C CYS A 39 -18.16 -6.63 -0.84
N PRO A 40 -18.80 -7.65 -0.25
CA PRO A 40 -18.80 -7.83 1.20
C PRO A 40 -17.39 -7.78 1.84
N VAL A 41 -16.37 -8.35 1.17
CA VAL A 41 -15.00 -8.40 1.70
C VAL A 41 -14.36 -7.01 1.79
N CYS A 42 -14.29 -6.29 0.67
CA CYS A 42 -13.61 -4.99 0.65
C CYS A 42 -14.41 -3.88 1.35
N SER A 43 -15.72 -4.08 1.51
CA SER A 43 -16.59 -3.20 2.29
C SER A 43 -16.71 -3.60 3.76
N GLY A 44 -15.94 -4.59 4.23
CA GLY A 44 -15.86 -4.95 5.65
C GLY A 44 -17.15 -5.50 6.26
N LEU A 45 -18.01 -6.14 5.47
CA LEU A 45 -19.25 -6.72 5.97
C LEU A 45 -19.00 -7.94 6.88
N PRO A 46 -19.91 -8.20 7.84
CA PRO A 46 -19.80 -9.35 8.74
C PRO A 46 -19.68 -10.70 8.02
N GLY A 47 -18.86 -11.60 8.56
CA GLY A 47 -18.72 -12.97 8.06
C GLY A 47 -17.78 -13.15 6.85
N THR A 48 -17.04 -12.12 6.46
CA THR A 48 -16.18 -12.13 5.27
C THR A 48 -14.73 -12.50 5.60
N LEU A 49 -14.02 -13.08 4.62
CA LEU A 49 -12.62 -13.50 4.75
C LEU A 49 -11.79 -13.03 3.55
N PRO A 50 -10.52 -12.62 3.74
CA PRO A 50 -9.65 -12.16 2.67
C PRO A 50 -9.07 -13.32 1.85
N VAL A 51 -8.98 -13.15 0.53
CA VAL A 51 -8.33 -14.10 -0.39
C VAL A 51 -7.25 -13.39 -1.19
N LEU A 52 -5.99 -13.76 -0.96
CA LEU A 52 -4.83 -13.06 -1.50
C LEU A 52 -4.74 -13.13 -3.04
N ASN A 53 -4.50 -11.97 -3.66
CA ASN A 53 -4.21 -11.83 -5.07
C ASN A 53 -2.77 -12.25 -5.41
N ARG A 54 -2.64 -13.32 -6.20
CA ARG A 54 -1.34 -13.85 -6.67
C ARG A 54 -0.53 -12.82 -7.47
N LYS A 55 -1.17 -11.96 -8.26
CA LYS A 55 -0.49 -10.97 -9.10
C LYS A 55 0.14 -9.85 -8.27
N ALA A 56 -0.51 -9.45 -7.17
CA ALA A 56 0.05 -8.51 -6.22
C ALA A 56 1.36 -9.03 -5.62
N VAL A 57 1.40 -10.33 -5.25
CA VAL A 57 2.62 -11.00 -4.76
C VAL A 57 3.72 -11.03 -5.83
N GLU A 58 3.39 -11.36 -7.08
CA GLU A 58 4.35 -11.34 -8.18
C GLU A 58 4.99 -9.95 -8.36
N TYR A 59 4.18 -8.88 -8.27
CA TYR A 59 4.65 -7.52 -8.49
C TYR A 59 5.55 -7.00 -7.35
N ILE A 60 5.22 -7.27 -6.09
CA ILE A 60 6.12 -6.86 -5.00
C ILE A 60 7.47 -7.58 -5.09
N ILE A 61 7.50 -8.87 -5.51
CA ILE A 61 8.76 -9.60 -5.71
C ILE A 61 9.58 -8.96 -6.83
N LYS A 62 8.94 -8.56 -7.94
CA LYS A 62 9.62 -7.82 -9.02
C LYS A 62 10.16 -6.47 -8.54
N ALA A 63 9.37 -5.72 -7.77
CA ALA A 63 9.80 -4.44 -7.21
C ALA A 63 11.01 -4.62 -6.28
N GLY A 64 10.97 -5.60 -5.37
CA GLY A 64 12.10 -5.94 -4.50
C GLY A 64 13.36 -6.33 -5.27
N TYR A 65 13.22 -7.16 -6.31
CA TYR A 65 14.35 -7.57 -7.14
C TYR A 65 15.02 -6.40 -7.85
N VAL A 66 14.24 -5.49 -8.44
CA VAL A 66 14.75 -4.29 -9.13
C VAL A 66 15.38 -3.29 -8.16
N MET A 67 14.89 -3.24 -6.91
CA MET A 67 15.42 -2.39 -5.84
C MET A 67 16.47 -3.11 -4.99
N ASN A 68 17.10 -4.17 -5.52
CA ASN A 68 18.19 -4.92 -4.89
C ASN A 68 17.89 -5.40 -3.45
N CYS A 69 16.64 -5.73 -3.14
CA CYS A 69 16.23 -6.20 -1.83
C CYS A 69 16.45 -7.72 -1.67
N ASP A 70 16.68 -8.14 -0.42
CA ASP A 70 16.56 -9.53 -0.01
C ASP A 70 15.08 -9.93 0.07
N ILE A 71 14.70 -10.98 -0.67
CA ILE A 71 13.32 -11.48 -0.71
C ILE A 71 13.10 -12.51 0.40
N SER A 72 12.23 -12.19 1.35
CA SER A 72 11.86 -13.06 2.47
C SER A 72 11.26 -14.39 2.00
N ARG A 73 11.83 -15.51 2.45
CA ARG A 73 11.28 -16.86 2.20
C ARG A 73 10.05 -17.17 3.05
N PHE A 74 9.88 -16.45 4.16
CA PHE A 74 8.72 -16.52 5.02
C PHE A 74 8.22 -15.10 5.30
N THR A 75 6.93 -14.88 5.09
CA THR A 75 6.24 -13.63 5.43
C THR A 75 4.89 -13.96 6.07
N LYS A 76 4.27 -12.96 6.71
CA LYS A 76 2.93 -13.08 7.30
C LYS A 76 2.14 -11.78 7.08
N TRP A 77 0.83 -11.89 7.24
CA TRP A 77 -0.07 -10.75 7.25
C TRP A 77 -0.40 -10.33 8.66
N ASP A 78 -0.63 -9.03 8.83
CA ASP A 78 -0.88 -8.36 10.10
C ASP A 78 -2.09 -7.43 9.97
N ARG A 79 -2.74 -7.16 11.10
CA ARG A 79 -3.82 -6.16 11.18
C ARG A 79 -3.28 -4.89 11.83
N LYS A 80 -3.18 -3.81 11.06
CA LYS A 80 -2.91 -2.46 11.54
C LYS A 80 -4.23 -1.82 11.93
N ASN A 81 -4.57 -1.86 13.21
CA ASN A 81 -5.89 -1.47 13.72
C ASN A 81 -5.99 0.05 13.94
N TYR A 82 -6.98 0.69 13.33
CA TYR A 82 -7.33 2.10 13.56
C TYR A 82 -8.74 2.38 13.02
N PHE A 83 -9.41 3.37 13.61
CA PHE A 83 -10.75 3.77 13.20
C PHE A 83 -10.67 4.97 12.28
N TYR A 84 -11.14 4.81 11.04
CA TYR A 84 -11.34 5.92 10.12
C TYR A 84 -12.47 5.58 9.12
N PRO A 85 -13.31 6.55 8.68
CA PRO A 85 -14.50 6.23 7.88
C PRO A 85 -14.24 5.62 6.50
N ASP A 86 -13.06 5.80 5.92
CA ASP A 86 -12.69 5.15 4.65
C ASP A 86 -12.13 3.73 4.83
N LEU A 87 -11.98 3.25 6.07
CA LEU A 87 -11.45 1.93 6.40
C LEU A 87 -12.53 1.08 7.07
N PRO A 88 -13.38 0.38 6.29
CA PRO A 88 -14.59 -0.25 6.81
C PRO A 88 -14.35 -1.42 7.78
N LYS A 89 -13.15 -2.01 7.79
CA LYS A 89 -12.80 -3.14 8.65
C LYS A 89 -12.30 -2.71 10.04
N ALA A 90 -12.08 -1.42 10.28
CA ALA A 90 -11.36 -0.88 11.45
C ALA A 90 -9.92 -1.43 11.62
N TYR A 91 -9.39 -2.08 10.59
CA TYR A 91 -7.98 -2.43 10.45
C TYR A 91 -7.62 -2.56 8.96
N GLN A 92 -6.39 -2.20 8.66
CA GLN A 92 -5.76 -2.42 7.36
C GLN A 92 -4.96 -3.73 7.44
N ILE A 93 -5.15 -4.62 6.48
CA ILE A 93 -4.29 -5.80 6.32
C ILE A 93 -2.98 -5.34 5.66
N SER A 94 -1.89 -5.44 6.41
CA SER A 94 -0.54 -5.01 6.02
C SER A 94 0.48 -6.05 6.53
N GLN A 95 1.77 -5.74 6.58
CA GLN A 95 2.80 -6.65 7.08
C GLN A 95 3.81 -5.87 7.91
N MET A 96 3.93 -6.12 9.22
CA MET A 96 4.81 -5.29 10.06
C MET A 96 6.12 -5.99 10.44
N PRO A 97 6.12 -7.16 11.11
CA PRO A 97 7.36 -7.76 11.59
C PRO A 97 8.13 -8.55 10.52
N ARG A 98 7.46 -8.94 9.42
CA ARG A 98 8.04 -9.80 8.38
C ARG A 98 7.64 -9.32 6.98
N PRO A 99 8.15 -8.17 6.51
CA PRO A 99 7.89 -7.67 5.16
C PRO A 99 8.43 -8.61 4.07
N VAL A 100 7.96 -8.45 2.83
CA VAL A 100 8.38 -9.30 1.70
C VAL A 100 9.82 -8.99 1.28
N CYS A 101 10.19 -7.71 1.27
CA CYS A 101 11.51 -7.27 0.81
C CYS A 101 12.22 -6.51 1.94
N LEU A 102 13.52 -6.76 2.11
CA LEU A 102 14.36 -6.13 3.12
C LEU A 102 15.68 -5.63 2.50
N SER A 103 16.28 -4.62 3.12
CA SER A 103 17.70 -4.25 2.93
C SER A 103 18.10 -4.02 1.46
N GLY A 104 17.29 -3.24 0.73
CA GLY A 104 17.55 -2.88 -0.67
C GLY A 104 18.32 -1.58 -0.85
N ASN A 105 18.49 -1.18 -2.11
CA ASN A 105 19.04 0.12 -2.48
C ASN A 105 18.61 0.57 -3.88
N VAL A 106 18.58 1.87 -4.09
CA VAL A 106 18.36 2.53 -5.39
C VAL A 106 19.46 3.56 -5.62
N LYS A 107 20.10 3.49 -6.78
CA LYS A 107 21.08 4.48 -7.23
C LYS A 107 20.39 5.70 -7.82
N ILE A 108 20.80 6.88 -7.38
CA ILE A 108 20.40 8.16 -7.98
C ILE A 108 21.63 8.93 -8.47
N ASN A 109 21.46 9.77 -9.47
CA ASN A 109 22.50 10.68 -9.94
C ASN A 109 22.23 12.09 -9.41
N VAL A 110 23.20 12.67 -8.69
CA VAL A 110 23.15 14.04 -8.19
C VAL A 110 24.40 14.77 -8.69
N GLY A 111 24.21 15.67 -9.65
CA GLY A 111 25.31 16.47 -10.20
C GLY A 111 26.45 15.63 -10.81
N GLY A 112 26.11 14.54 -11.49
CA GLY A 112 27.08 13.64 -12.12
C GLY A 112 27.70 12.60 -11.18
N LYS A 113 27.35 12.61 -9.89
CA LYS A 113 27.81 11.61 -8.91
C LYS A 113 26.68 10.64 -8.59
N GLU A 114 27.00 9.34 -8.60
CA GLU A 114 26.08 8.33 -8.09
C GLU A 114 26.01 8.39 -6.56
N LYS A 115 24.80 8.24 -6.04
CA LYS A 115 24.52 8.10 -4.61
C LYS A 115 23.57 6.93 -4.41
N ASP A 116 23.91 6.04 -3.50
CA ASP A 116 23.01 4.97 -3.06
C ASP A 116 22.04 5.46 -2.00
N ILE A 117 20.74 5.25 -2.25
CA ILE A 117 19.66 5.44 -1.30
C ILE A 117 19.21 4.06 -0.81
N ARG A 118 19.38 3.81 0.48
CA ARG A 118 19.05 2.50 1.08
C ARG A 118 17.53 2.37 1.26
N ILE A 119 17.02 1.19 0.92
CA ILE A 119 15.64 0.78 1.17
C ILE A 119 15.65 -0.10 2.43
N ASN A 120 14.95 0.33 3.47
CA ASN A 120 14.80 -0.45 4.68
C ASN A 120 13.95 -1.70 4.42
N ARG A 121 12.79 -1.49 3.80
CA ARG A 121 11.76 -2.52 3.58
C ARG A 121 10.80 -2.17 2.46
N ILE A 122 10.21 -3.21 1.85
CA ILE A 122 9.02 -3.11 1.01
C ILE A 122 8.03 -4.17 1.45
N HIS A 123 6.77 -3.77 1.64
CA HIS A 123 5.73 -4.70 2.05
C HIS A 123 4.41 -4.44 1.34
N LEU A 124 3.56 -5.47 1.29
CA LEU A 124 2.23 -5.38 0.71
C LEU A 124 1.22 -4.90 1.76
N GLU A 125 0.24 -4.15 1.29
CA GLU A 125 -0.96 -3.83 2.06
C GLU A 125 -2.17 -3.57 1.15
N GLU A 126 -3.34 -3.41 1.75
CA GLU A 126 -4.53 -2.91 1.06
C GLU A 126 -4.70 -1.41 1.24
N ASP A 127 -5.18 -0.71 0.21
CA ASP A 127 -5.57 0.69 0.35
C ASP A 127 -6.90 0.86 1.08
N ALA A 128 -7.08 2.04 1.68
CA ALA A 128 -8.34 2.54 2.18
C ALA A 128 -9.20 3.15 1.06
N GLY A 129 -10.42 3.54 1.42
CA GLY A 129 -11.35 4.20 0.52
C GLY A 129 -10.96 5.66 0.25
N LYS A 130 -11.95 6.43 -0.19
CA LYS A 130 -11.85 7.87 -0.37
C LYS A 130 -12.92 8.55 0.47
N LEU A 131 -12.54 9.61 1.17
CA LEU A 131 -13.48 10.58 1.75
C LEU A 131 -13.56 11.82 0.86
N VAL A 132 -14.79 12.26 0.60
CA VAL A 132 -15.07 13.55 -0.02
C VAL A 132 -15.80 14.39 1.01
N HIS A 133 -15.21 15.52 1.39
CA HIS A 133 -15.80 16.43 2.36
C HIS A 133 -16.73 17.42 1.63
N ASP A 134 -17.99 17.43 2.03
CA ASP A 134 -18.99 18.38 1.56
C ASP A 134 -19.14 19.48 2.61
N GLU A 135 -18.58 20.64 2.33
CA GLU A 135 -18.59 21.80 3.23
C GLU A 135 -19.99 22.39 3.40
N VAL A 136 -20.84 22.32 2.37
CA VAL A 136 -22.19 22.91 2.39
C VAL A 136 -23.08 22.13 3.34
N ASN A 137 -23.09 20.80 3.21
CA ASN A 137 -23.89 19.94 4.06
C ASN A 137 -23.19 19.60 5.39
N ARG A 138 -21.91 19.96 5.55
CA ARG A 138 -21.05 19.62 6.70
C ARG A 138 -21.00 18.12 6.97
N ILE A 139 -20.87 17.33 5.90
CA ILE A 139 -20.77 15.87 5.95
C ILE A 139 -19.53 15.37 5.20
N SER A 140 -19.15 14.13 5.47
CA SER A 140 -18.15 13.42 4.68
C SER A 140 -18.80 12.23 4.00
N LEU A 141 -18.54 12.07 2.71
CA LEU A 141 -19.06 11.01 1.87
C LEU A 141 -17.96 9.96 1.67
N ALA A 142 -18.27 8.70 1.95
CA ALA A 142 -17.33 7.59 1.79
C ALA A 142 -17.56 6.85 0.46
N ASP A 143 -16.50 6.72 -0.33
CA ASP A 143 -16.44 5.86 -1.50
C ASP A 143 -15.43 4.73 -1.29
N TYR A 144 -15.92 3.49 -1.28
CA TYR A 144 -15.13 2.29 -1.04
C TYR A 144 -14.64 1.60 -2.33
N ASN A 145 -14.79 2.25 -3.49
CA ASN A 145 -14.22 1.74 -4.74
C ASN A 145 -12.73 1.42 -4.62
N ARG A 146 -11.97 2.24 -3.87
CA ARG A 146 -10.52 2.06 -3.67
C ARG A 146 -10.16 1.11 -2.52
N CYS A 147 -11.06 0.86 -1.57
CA CYS A 147 -10.79 -0.09 -0.47
C CYS A 147 -10.36 -1.45 -1.02
N GLY A 148 -9.19 -1.93 -0.63
CA GLY A 148 -8.67 -3.22 -1.08
C GLY A 148 -7.82 -3.16 -2.35
N VAL A 149 -7.57 -2.00 -2.96
CA VAL A 149 -6.58 -1.89 -4.05
C VAL A 149 -5.20 -2.31 -3.52
N PRO A 150 -4.41 -3.14 -4.23
CA PRO A 150 -3.13 -3.57 -3.71
C PRO A 150 -2.10 -2.44 -3.73
N LEU A 151 -1.46 -2.23 -2.59
CA LEU A 151 -0.37 -1.27 -2.40
C LEU A 151 0.92 -2.00 -2.05
N ILE A 152 2.04 -1.41 -2.44
CA ILE A 152 3.32 -1.64 -1.76
C ILE A 152 3.75 -0.36 -1.04
N GLU A 153 4.15 -0.49 0.22
CA GLU A 153 4.79 0.59 0.98
C GLU A 153 6.31 0.36 0.94
N ILE A 154 7.04 1.36 0.43
CA ILE A 154 8.49 1.39 0.27
C ILE A 154 9.05 2.42 1.25
N VAL A 155 9.91 1.98 2.16
CA VAL A 155 10.49 2.82 3.21
C VAL A 155 11.99 2.92 3.02
N THR A 156 12.53 4.14 2.94
CA THR A 156 13.98 4.37 2.95
C THR A 156 14.53 4.38 4.38
N GLU A 157 15.85 4.26 4.50
CA GLU A 157 16.56 4.56 5.76
C GLU A 157 16.50 6.04 6.14
#